data_AF-A0A173XCU8-F1
#
_entry.id   AF-A0A173XCU8-F1
#
_cell.length_a   1.000
_cell.length_b   1.000
_cell.length_c   1.000
_cell.angle_alpha   90.00
_cell.angle_beta   90.00
_cell.angle_gamma   90.00
#
_symmetry.space_group_name_H-M   'P 1'
#
loop_
_entity.id
_entity.type
_entity.pdbx_description
1 polymer ?
#
loop_
_entity_poly.entity_id
_entity_poly.type
_entity_poly.pdbx_seq_one_letter_code
_entity_poly.pdbx_strand_id
1 'polypeptide(L)'
;MIIQSKDYLPPKSNSIYIYKGINNDTFTFKRYIEYINNDKIQIKFDNGINSFVNVYEYTPDGIKLCYYTGKSLYRQDFTTHTGCINNYLIKDPISKDNIWILSDGSKRCITNIDVKVQTQFKLYDSAIEVVTTAKNNSQFSINYYVLGIGLVKSIYYIKKKGFLFFELEDILEDTPYLKKIKFYYPDKNLNTIWSVEKPIIFNTNDDPSIVFSKEFESSPKGLLPLINRNTVINKMNYNLNNNSVSIDFSKDILLNLNNNSEYNTLFYYSIYNTLKDFYNTDNISISIEGMPIKKTFNISPLSHNLTIQNWKIENCKYPFTYVVKDNDTLIDISKKFNISYLKLAKLNNIENPNIINKHEVLQIYSSGIYLLKEGDSLKEIASMFGLSIEELIKINNISNLDVLKPGLKIRLC
;
A
#
# COMPACT_ATOMS: atom_id res chain seq x y z
N MET A 1 5.21 -18.63 -33.40
CA MET A 1 5.33 -18.87 -31.95
C MET A 1 4.10 -19.66 -31.53
N ILE A 2 4.24 -20.77 -30.81
CA ILE A 2 3.08 -21.51 -30.30
C ILE A 2 2.54 -20.68 -29.12
N ILE A 3 1.30 -20.20 -29.21
CA ILE A 3 0.63 -19.46 -28.13
C ILE A 3 0.41 -20.43 -26.96
N GLN A 4 0.80 -20.01 -25.76
CA GLN A 4 0.66 -20.79 -24.53
C GLN A 4 -0.28 -20.09 -23.56
N SER A 5 -0.82 -20.85 -22.59
CA SER A 5 -1.67 -20.31 -21.52
C SER A 5 -1.08 -19.09 -20.80
N LYS A 6 0.24 -19.08 -20.53
CA LYS A 6 0.95 -17.96 -19.87
C LYS A 6 0.79 -16.62 -20.59
N ASP A 7 0.61 -16.62 -21.90
CA ASP A 7 0.47 -15.40 -22.71
C ASP A 7 -0.89 -14.71 -22.45
N TYR A 8 -1.83 -15.40 -21.80
CA TYR A 8 -3.13 -14.88 -21.34
C TYR A 8 -3.12 -14.47 -19.85
N LEU A 9 -1.96 -14.48 -19.18
CA LEU A 9 -1.79 -13.87 -17.88
C LEU A 9 -0.34 -13.35 -17.77
N PRO A 10 0.04 -12.32 -18.52
CA PRO A 10 1.41 -11.83 -18.51
C PRO A 10 1.77 -11.21 -17.15
N PRO A 11 2.97 -11.50 -16.59
CA PRO A 11 3.41 -10.96 -15.32
C PRO A 11 3.94 -9.51 -15.48
N LYS A 12 3.05 -8.56 -15.80
CA LYS A 12 3.41 -7.15 -15.93
C LYS A 12 3.61 -6.51 -14.55
N SER A 13 4.86 -6.24 -14.19
CA SER A 13 5.22 -5.51 -12.96
C SER A 13 4.54 -4.14 -12.90
N ASN A 14 4.31 -3.64 -11.68
CA ASN A 14 3.77 -2.30 -11.40
C ASN A 14 2.51 -1.97 -12.19
N SER A 15 1.66 -2.97 -12.46
CA SER A 15 0.45 -2.79 -13.25
C SER A 15 -0.79 -2.95 -12.38
N ILE A 16 -1.72 -2.01 -12.52
CA ILE A 16 -3.02 -2.04 -11.85
C ILE A 16 -4.09 -2.24 -12.93
N TYR A 17 -4.83 -3.33 -12.84
CA TYR A 17 -5.98 -3.57 -13.72
C TYR A 17 -7.25 -3.19 -12.96
N ILE A 18 -8.05 -2.32 -13.55
CA ILE A 18 -9.27 -1.79 -12.95
C ILE A 18 -10.46 -2.44 -13.64
N TYR A 19 -11.34 -3.05 -12.86
CA TYR A 19 -12.53 -3.72 -13.36
C TYR A 19 -13.77 -3.08 -12.78
N LYS A 20 -14.77 -2.83 -13.63
CA LYS A 20 -16.11 -2.45 -13.19
C LYS A 20 -17.02 -3.68 -13.17
N GLY A 21 -17.58 -3.92 -11.99
CA GLY A 21 -18.68 -4.84 -11.75
C GLY A 21 -20.01 -4.17 -12.04
N ILE A 22 -20.87 -4.82 -12.81
CA ILE A 22 -22.23 -4.37 -13.10
C ILE A 22 -23.21 -5.43 -12.61
N ASN A 23 -24.06 -5.01 -11.67
CA ASN A 23 -25.34 -5.64 -11.33
C ASN A 23 -26.38 -4.49 -11.20
N ASN A 24 -27.44 -4.65 -10.41
CA ASN A 24 -28.33 -3.55 -10.01
C ASN A 24 -27.59 -2.33 -9.42
N ASP A 25 -26.36 -2.52 -8.92
CA ASP A 25 -25.41 -1.49 -8.52
C ASP A 25 -24.09 -1.62 -9.28
N THR A 26 -23.35 -0.52 -9.42
CA THR A 26 -21.98 -0.53 -9.96
C THR A 26 -20.96 -0.59 -8.83
N PHE A 27 -19.95 -1.43 -8.96
CA PHE A 27 -18.82 -1.45 -8.03
C PHE A 27 -17.51 -1.67 -8.78
N THR A 28 -16.39 -1.31 -8.18
CA THR A 28 -15.06 -1.42 -8.79
C THR A 28 -14.20 -2.36 -7.97
N PHE A 29 -13.41 -3.19 -8.64
CA PHE A 29 -12.30 -3.87 -7.99
C PHE A 29 -11.03 -3.70 -8.83
N LYS A 30 -9.89 -3.75 -8.15
CA LYS A 30 -8.57 -3.59 -8.73
C LYS A 30 -7.79 -4.89 -8.55
N ARG A 31 -6.95 -5.18 -9.53
CA ARG A 31 -6.00 -6.28 -9.52
C ARG A 31 -4.59 -5.71 -9.53
N TYR A 32 -3.78 -6.10 -8.55
CA TYR A 32 -2.39 -5.68 -8.40
C TYR A 32 -1.47 -6.88 -8.55
N ILE A 33 -0.38 -6.70 -9.30
CA ILE A 33 0.71 -7.69 -9.36
C ILE A 33 1.67 -7.41 -8.21
N GLU A 34 1.51 -8.13 -7.09
CA GLU A 34 2.28 -7.87 -5.87
C GLU A 34 3.66 -8.51 -5.91
N TYR A 35 3.74 -9.78 -6.34
CA TYR A 35 4.99 -10.52 -6.41
C TYR A 35 5.09 -11.32 -7.71
N ILE A 36 6.29 -11.38 -8.26
CA ILE A 36 6.68 -12.22 -9.38
C ILE A 36 7.97 -12.93 -8.95
N ASN A 37 7.92 -14.26 -8.90
CA ASN A 37 9.04 -15.10 -8.48
C ASN A 37 9.17 -16.25 -9.46
N ASN A 38 10.11 -16.14 -10.40
CA ASN A 38 10.34 -17.10 -11.49
C ASN A 38 9.06 -17.43 -12.26
N ASP A 39 8.53 -18.63 -12.05
CA ASP A 39 7.33 -19.19 -12.66
C ASP A 39 6.06 -18.91 -11.85
N LYS A 40 6.12 -18.12 -10.79
CA LYS A 40 4.95 -17.79 -9.96
C LYS A 40 4.64 -16.30 -9.98
N ILE A 41 3.34 -16.00 -10.00
CA ILE A 41 2.80 -14.66 -9.88
C ILE A 41 1.78 -14.61 -8.73
N GLN A 42 1.95 -13.64 -7.84
CA GLN A 42 0.99 -13.30 -6.82
C GLN A 42 0.17 -12.09 -7.26
N ILE A 43 -1.14 -12.28 -7.26
CA ILE A 43 -2.11 -11.28 -7.67
C ILE A 43 -3.04 -10.97 -6.50
N LYS A 44 -3.08 -9.70 -6.09
CA LYS A 44 -4.06 -9.19 -5.14
C LYS A 44 -5.28 -8.65 -5.86
N PHE A 45 -6.46 -9.01 -5.39
CA PHE A 45 -7.74 -8.45 -5.79
C PHE A 45 -8.28 -7.61 -4.64
N ASP A 46 -8.72 -6.38 -4.91
CA ASP A 46 -9.13 -5.42 -3.88
C ASP A 46 -10.32 -4.58 -4.37
N ASN A 47 -11.40 -4.51 -3.59
CA ASN A 47 -12.56 -3.66 -3.89
C ASN A 47 -12.72 -2.48 -2.94
N GLY A 48 -11.68 -2.15 -2.16
CA GLY A 48 -11.69 -1.11 -1.13
C GLY A 48 -12.30 -1.53 0.21
N ILE A 49 -13.05 -2.64 0.26
CA ILE A 49 -13.66 -3.17 1.48
C ILE A 49 -12.99 -4.50 1.87
N ASN A 50 -12.84 -5.38 0.90
CA ASN A 50 -12.23 -6.69 1.02
C ASN A 50 -11.14 -6.83 -0.03
N SER A 51 -10.10 -7.56 0.34
CA SER A 51 -9.09 -8.03 -0.60
C SER A 51 -8.77 -9.49 -0.36
N PHE A 52 -8.27 -10.14 -1.40
CA PHE A 52 -7.75 -11.50 -1.36
C PHE A 52 -6.59 -11.64 -2.35
N VAL A 53 -5.81 -12.68 -2.19
CA VAL A 53 -4.64 -12.98 -3.00
C VAL A 53 -4.80 -14.35 -3.65
N ASN A 54 -4.40 -14.45 -4.92
CA ASN A 54 -4.16 -15.71 -5.61
C ASN A 54 -2.70 -15.80 -6.03
N VAL A 55 -2.08 -16.97 -5.87
CA VAL A 55 -0.76 -17.30 -6.40
C VAL A 55 -0.96 -18.30 -7.54
N TYR A 56 -0.53 -17.91 -8.73
CA TYR A 56 -0.53 -18.76 -9.90
C TYR A 56 0.89 -19.19 -10.25
N GLU A 57 1.04 -20.43 -10.71
CA GLU A 57 2.28 -21.02 -11.22
C GLU A 57 2.11 -21.32 -12.71
N TYR A 58 3.08 -20.89 -13.52
CA TYR A 58 3.16 -21.16 -14.94
C TYR A 58 3.84 -22.53 -15.15
N THR A 59 3.07 -23.53 -15.56
CA THR A 59 3.59 -24.87 -15.84
C THR A 59 3.51 -25.16 -17.34
N PRO A 60 4.19 -26.21 -17.84
CA PRO A 60 4.02 -26.66 -19.22
C PRO A 60 2.58 -27.03 -19.60
N ASP A 61 1.76 -27.42 -18.60
CA ASP A 61 0.37 -27.86 -18.79
C ASP A 61 -0.64 -26.71 -18.66
N GLY A 62 -0.24 -25.52 -18.22
CA GLY A 62 -1.17 -24.42 -18.00
C GLY A 62 -0.76 -23.43 -16.91
N ILE A 63 -1.68 -22.53 -16.57
CA ILE A 63 -1.58 -21.65 -15.40
C ILE A 63 -2.30 -22.33 -14.23
N LYS A 64 -1.55 -22.81 -13.25
CA LYS A 64 -2.07 -23.52 -12.07
C LYS A 64 -2.28 -22.56 -10.91
N LEU A 65 -3.44 -22.60 -10.25
CA LEU A 65 -3.68 -21.91 -8.98
C LEU A 65 -3.02 -22.70 -7.85
N CYS A 66 -1.91 -22.20 -7.32
CA CYS A 66 -1.19 -22.87 -6.24
C CYS A 66 -1.75 -22.54 -4.87
N TYR A 67 -2.00 -21.26 -4.62
CA TYR A 67 -2.44 -20.77 -3.32
C TYR A 67 -3.50 -19.68 -3.49
N TYR A 68 -4.44 -19.60 -2.55
CA TYR A 68 -5.33 -18.45 -2.44
C TYR A 68 -5.69 -18.19 -0.99
N THR A 69 -6.04 -16.94 -0.69
CA THR A 69 -6.53 -16.53 0.62
C THR A 69 -8.04 -16.28 0.55
N GLY A 70 -8.80 -16.63 1.60
CA GLY A 70 -10.22 -16.24 1.68
C GLY A 70 -10.41 -14.72 1.88
N LYS A 71 -9.51 -14.11 2.66
CA LYS A 71 -9.35 -12.66 2.82
C LYS A 71 -7.88 -12.39 3.07
N SER A 72 -7.31 -11.43 2.37
CA SER A 72 -5.96 -10.93 2.58
C SER A 72 -5.94 -9.41 2.42
N LEU A 73 -5.96 -8.72 3.56
CA LEU A 73 -5.83 -7.26 3.64
C LEU A 73 -4.37 -6.79 3.57
N TYR A 74 -3.42 -7.74 3.61
CA TYR A 74 -2.03 -7.45 3.94
C TYR A 74 -1.10 -7.94 2.85
N ARG A 75 -0.05 -7.17 2.64
CA ARG A 75 0.99 -7.49 1.67
C ARG A 75 1.98 -8.46 2.33
N GLN A 76 2.07 -9.66 1.77
CA GLN A 76 2.97 -10.72 2.18
C GLN A 76 3.28 -11.57 0.95
N ASP A 77 4.53 -12.00 0.80
CA ASP A 77 4.91 -12.90 -0.29
C ASP A 77 4.49 -14.34 0.03
N PHE A 78 3.56 -14.88 -0.74
CA PHE A 78 3.11 -16.27 -0.70
C PHE A 78 3.60 -17.08 -1.92
N THR A 79 4.44 -16.53 -2.80
CA THR A 79 4.98 -17.24 -3.96
C THR A 79 5.85 -18.44 -3.55
N THR A 80 6.45 -18.38 -2.36
CA THR A 80 7.23 -19.46 -1.76
C THR A 80 6.39 -20.56 -1.12
N HIS A 81 5.06 -20.41 -1.07
CA HIS A 81 4.18 -21.43 -0.48
C HIS A 81 4.27 -22.76 -1.25
N THR A 82 4.41 -23.84 -0.49
CA THR A 82 4.54 -25.20 -1.01
C THR A 82 3.20 -25.92 -1.00
N GLY A 83 2.89 -26.65 -2.06
CA GLY A 83 1.63 -27.38 -2.21
C GLY A 83 0.64 -26.59 -3.06
N CYS A 84 0.50 -27.01 -4.32
CA CYS A 84 -0.41 -26.37 -5.26
C CYS A 84 -1.73 -27.11 -5.32
N ILE A 85 -2.81 -26.35 -5.28
CA ILE A 85 -4.13 -26.87 -5.60
C ILE A 85 -4.11 -27.30 -7.08
N ASN A 86 -4.71 -28.45 -7.39
CA ASN A 86 -4.73 -28.95 -8.78
C ASN A 86 -5.82 -28.27 -9.63
N ASN A 87 -5.90 -26.93 -9.56
CA ASN A 87 -6.89 -26.12 -10.25
C ASN A 87 -6.22 -25.24 -11.30
N TYR A 88 -6.44 -25.52 -12.58
CA TYR A 88 -5.91 -24.70 -13.66
C TYR A 88 -6.84 -23.52 -13.98
N LEU A 89 -6.29 -22.31 -14.01
CA LEU A 89 -6.95 -21.11 -14.51
C LEU A 89 -7.24 -21.24 -16.00
N ILE A 90 -6.19 -21.54 -16.78
CA ILE A 90 -6.22 -21.88 -18.21
C ILE A 90 -5.29 -23.08 -18.37
N LYS A 91 -5.73 -24.12 -19.09
CA LYS A 91 -4.95 -25.33 -19.32
C LYS A 91 -4.54 -25.43 -20.78
N ASP A 92 -3.29 -25.78 -21.04
CA ASP A 92 -2.80 -26.07 -22.38
C ASP A 92 -3.28 -27.48 -22.84
N PRO A 93 -3.39 -27.73 -24.16
CA PRO A 93 -3.20 -26.77 -25.25
C PRO A 93 -4.34 -25.75 -25.35
N ILE A 94 -4.04 -24.56 -25.90
CA ILE A 94 -5.07 -23.57 -26.24
C ILE A 94 -5.84 -24.04 -27.48
N SER A 95 -6.84 -24.88 -27.25
CA SER A 95 -7.70 -25.44 -28.29
C SER A 95 -9.16 -25.42 -27.85
N LYS A 96 -10.06 -25.21 -28.81
CA LYS A 96 -11.50 -25.35 -28.59
C LYS A 96 -11.81 -26.76 -28.04
N ASP A 97 -12.77 -26.81 -27.12
CA ASP A 97 -13.24 -28.02 -26.44
C ASP A 97 -12.22 -28.70 -25.50
N ASN A 98 -11.11 -28.02 -25.16
CA ASN A 98 -10.20 -28.48 -24.11
C ASN A 98 -10.88 -28.35 -22.74
N ILE A 99 -11.12 -29.49 -22.06
CA ILE A 99 -11.88 -29.58 -20.80
C ILE A 99 -11.00 -30.13 -19.68
N TRP A 100 -11.15 -29.56 -18.48
CA TRP A 100 -10.56 -30.10 -17.25
C TRP A 100 -11.52 -29.97 -16.07
N ILE A 101 -11.27 -30.79 -15.04
CA ILE A 101 -12.06 -30.85 -13.82
C ILE A 101 -11.27 -30.17 -12.70
N LEU A 102 -11.94 -29.29 -11.97
CA LEU A 102 -11.40 -28.63 -10.79
C LEU A 102 -11.58 -29.54 -9.56
N SER A 103 -10.84 -29.26 -8.49
CA SER A 103 -10.85 -30.03 -7.24
C SER A 103 -12.22 -30.09 -6.55
N ASP A 104 -13.09 -29.10 -6.79
CA ASP A 104 -14.48 -29.05 -6.31
C ASP A 104 -15.46 -29.84 -7.19
N GLY A 105 -14.97 -30.45 -8.27
CA GLY A 105 -15.75 -31.19 -9.27
C GLY A 105 -16.41 -30.31 -10.34
N SER A 106 -16.19 -28.99 -10.31
CA SER A 106 -16.61 -28.09 -11.39
C SER A 106 -15.85 -28.41 -12.67
N LYS A 107 -16.49 -28.20 -13.82
CA LYS A 107 -15.88 -28.41 -15.15
C LYS A 107 -15.48 -27.08 -15.73
N ARG A 108 -14.28 -26.99 -16.30
CA ARG A 108 -13.82 -25.81 -17.05
C ARG A 108 -13.49 -26.22 -18.48
N CYS A 109 -13.83 -25.37 -19.44
CA CYS A 109 -13.67 -25.64 -20.87
C CYS A 109 -13.21 -24.37 -21.61
N ILE A 110 -12.26 -24.50 -22.55
CA ILE A 110 -12.03 -23.49 -23.58
C ILE A 110 -13.09 -23.70 -24.67
N THR A 111 -14.16 -22.91 -24.65
CA THR A 111 -15.30 -23.06 -25.58
C THR A 111 -15.09 -22.31 -26.90
N ASN A 112 -14.19 -21.32 -26.91
CA ASN A 112 -13.77 -20.60 -28.10
C ASN A 112 -12.32 -20.12 -27.94
N ILE A 113 -11.57 -20.02 -29.04
CA ILE A 113 -10.20 -19.50 -29.05
C ILE A 113 -10.04 -18.19 -29.82
N ASP A 114 -11.09 -17.74 -30.51
CA ASP A 114 -11.09 -16.52 -31.31
C ASP A 114 -12.49 -15.89 -31.30
N VAL A 115 -12.85 -15.30 -30.16
CA VAL A 115 -14.11 -14.56 -30.00
C VAL A 115 -13.87 -13.06 -29.91
N LYS A 116 -14.63 -12.29 -30.70
CA LYS A 116 -14.70 -10.83 -30.58
C LYS A 116 -15.51 -10.47 -29.32
N VAL A 117 -14.93 -9.65 -28.45
CA VAL A 117 -15.52 -9.30 -27.14
C VAL A 117 -15.73 -7.79 -27.04
N GLN A 118 -17.00 -7.38 -26.95
CA GLN A 118 -17.37 -6.01 -26.63
C GLN A 118 -17.50 -5.84 -25.10
N THR A 119 -16.76 -4.90 -24.54
CA THR A 119 -17.01 -4.32 -23.21
C THR A 119 -17.59 -2.92 -23.34
N GLN A 120 -18.05 -2.32 -22.25
CA GLN A 120 -18.49 -0.92 -22.25
C GLN A 120 -17.36 0.09 -22.53
N PHE A 121 -16.10 -0.34 -22.40
CA PHE A 121 -14.93 0.53 -22.51
C PHE A 121 -14.15 0.32 -23.81
N LYS A 122 -14.10 -0.93 -24.28
CA LYS A 122 -13.23 -1.31 -25.40
C LYS A 122 -13.78 -2.52 -26.15
N LEU A 123 -13.57 -2.52 -27.46
CA LEU A 123 -13.75 -3.69 -28.30
C LEU A 123 -12.42 -4.45 -28.39
N TYR A 124 -12.48 -5.76 -28.15
CA TYR A 124 -11.35 -6.68 -28.33
C TYR A 124 -11.66 -7.60 -29.51
N ASP A 125 -10.80 -7.60 -30.52
CA ASP A 125 -11.06 -8.35 -31.76
C ASP A 125 -10.93 -9.87 -31.61
N SER A 126 -10.14 -10.33 -30.64
CA SER A 126 -9.89 -11.76 -30.39
C SER A 126 -9.62 -12.03 -28.91
N ALA A 127 -10.24 -13.08 -28.39
CA ALA A 127 -10.07 -13.59 -27.03
C ALA A 127 -10.32 -15.11 -27.01
N ILE A 128 -9.77 -15.79 -26.00
CA ILE A 128 -10.23 -17.13 -25.62
C ILE A 128 -11.43 -17.01 -24.68
N GLU A 129 -12.41 -17.88 -24.84
CA GLU A 129 -13.57 -18.01 -23.96
C GLU A 129 -13.40 -19.25 -23.08
N VAL A 130 -13.37 -19.03 -21.76
CA VAL A 130 -13.22 -20.09 -20.77
C VAL A 130 -14.48 -20.16 -19.91
N VAL A 131 -15.25 -21.22 -20.09
CA VAL A 131 -16.49 -21.48 -19.35
C VAL A 131 -16.21 -22.39 -18.18
N THR A 132 -16.72 -22.05 -17.00
CA THR A 132 -16.73 -22.93 -15.81
C THR A 132 -18.15 -23.24 -15.40
N THR A 133 -18.53 -24.51 -15.30
CA THR A 133 -19.83 -24.97 -14.82
C THR A 133 -19.67 -25.75 -13.52
N ALA A 134 -20.48 -25.42 -12.52
CA ALA A 134 -20.46 -26.16 -11.26
C ALA A 134 -20.96 -27.60 -11.45
N LYS A 135 -20.48 -28.52 -10.60
CA LYS A 135 -20.84 -29.96 -10.65
C LYS A 135 -22.36 -30.23 -10.68
N ASN A 136 -23.14 -29.40 -10.00
CA ASN A 136 -24.60 -29.49 -9.89
C ASN A 136 -25.35 -28.58 -10.90
N ASN A 137 -24.63 -27.95 -11.83
CA ASN A 137 -25.16 -26.98 -12.80
C ASN A 137 -25.93 -25.80 -12.17
N SER A 138 -25.71 -25.49 -10.90
CA SER A 138 -26.42 -24.40 -10.22
C SER A 138 -25.87 -23.01 -10.54
N GLN A 139 -24.64 -22.96 -11.03
CA GLN A 139 -23.89 -21.74 -11.35
C GLN A 139 -22.94 -22.00 -12.51
N PHE A 140 -22.66 -20.96 -13.28
CA PHE A 140 -21.61 -20.97 -14.28
C PHE A 140 -20.90 -19.62 -14.35
N SER A 141 -19.72 -19.61 -14.94
CA SER A 141 -19.02 -18.39 -15.32
C SER A 141 -18.44 -18.50 -16.73
N ILE A 142 -18.34 -17.38 -17.42
CA ILE A 142 -17.67 -17.23 -18.71
C ILE A 142 -16.60 -16.17 -18.53
N ASN A 143 -15.35 -16.49 -18.85
CA ASN A 143 -14.22 -15.59 -18.71
C ASN A 143 -13.52 -15.44 -20.05
N TYR A 144 -13.32 -14.20 -20.48
CA TYR A 144 -12.68 -13.86 -21.75
C TYR A 144 -11.27 -13.36 -21.49
N TYR A 145 -10.27 -14.02 -22.07
CA TYR A 145 -8.88 -13.63 -21.94
C TYR A 145 -8.29 -13.21 -23.29
N VAL A 146 -7.68 -12.03 -23.34
CA VAL A 146 -7.03 -11.48 -24.53
C VAL A 146 -5.52 -11.69 -24.44
N LEU A 147 -4.91 -12.10 -25.54
CA LEU A 147 -3.46 -12.32 -25.63
C LEU A 147 -2.68 -11.06 -25.21
N GLY A 148 -1.71 -11.20 -24.32
CA GLY A 148 -0.88 -10.09 -23.83
C GLY A 148 -1.56 -9.13 -22.84
N ILE A 149 -2.84 -9.37 -22.50
CA ILE A 149 -3.64 -8.56 -21.58
C ILE A 149 -4.18 -9.41 -20.41
N GLY A 150 -4.69 -10.59 -20.75
CA GLY A 150 -5.39 -11.50 -19.85
C GLY A 150 -6.87 -11.18 -19.73
N LEU A 151 -7.43 -11.35 -18.53
CA LEU A 151 -8.88 -11.26 -18.31
C LEU A 151 -9.42 -9.87 -18.69
N VAL A 152 -10.37 -9.81 -19.62
CA VAL A 152 -11.01 -8.55 -20.03
C VAL A 152 -12.50 -8.50 -19.69
N LYS A 153 -13.14 -9.66 -19.55
CA LYS A 153 -14.57 -9.75 -19.21
C LYS A 153 -14.88 -11.05 -18.48
N SER A 154 -15.72 -10.97 -17.46
CA SER A 154 -16.30 -12.13 -16.79
C SER A 154 -17.81 -11.99 -16.69
N ILE A 155 -18.52 -13.08 -16.93
CA ILE A 155 -19.96 -13.20 -16.75
C ILE A 155 -20.17 -14.31 -15.74
N TYR A 156 -20.82 -14.03 -14.62
CA TYR A 156 -21.19 -15.01 -13.62
C TYR A 156 -22.70 -15.14 -13.59
N TYR A 157 -23.19 -16.37 -13.54
CA TYR A 157 -24.59 -16.65 -13.29
C TYR A 157 -24.71 -17.51 -12.04
N ILE A 158 -25.54 -17.06 -11.11
CA ILE A 158 -25.89 -17.79 -9.90
C ILE A 158 -27.42 -17.87 -9.87
N LYS A 159 -27.99 -19.09 -9.87
CA LYS A 159 -29.44 -19.33 -9.97
C LYS A 159 -30.31 -18.46 -9.05
N LYS A 160 -29.82 -18.11 -7.85
CA LYS A 160 -30.53 -17.28 -6.86
C LYS A 160 -30.25 -15.76 -6.95
N LYS A 161 -29.16 -15.34 -7.63
CA LYS A 161 -28.69 -13.95 -7.66
C LYS A 161 -28.71 -13.33 -9.07
N GLY A 162 -28.96 -14.12 -10.11
CA GLY A 162 -28.95 -13.65 -11.49
C GLY A 162 -27.53 -13.52 -12.05
N PHE A 163 -27.36 -12.57 -12.97
CA PHE A 163 -26.10 -12.31 -13.65
C PHE A 163 -25.28 -11.24 -12.94
N LEU A 164 -23.96 -11.41 -12.97
CA LEU A 164 -22.99 -10.44 -12.54
C LEU A 164 -21.91 -10.33 -13.61
N PHE A 165 -21.63 -9.10 -14.04
CA PHE A 165 -20.65 -8.82 -15.08
C PHE A 165 -19.47 -8.10 -14.50
N PHE A 166 -18.28 -8.41 -15.00
CA PHE A 166 -17.07 -7.65 -14.73
C PHE A 166 -16.37 -7.35 -16.03
N GLU A 167 -15.97 -6.11 -16.24
CA GLU A 167 -15.31 -5.68 -17.47
C GLU A 167 -14.08 -4.86 -17.13
N LEU A 168 -12.98 -5.15 -17.81
CA LEU A 168 -11.74 -4.40 -17.71
C LEU A 168 -11.98 -2.99 -18.25
N GLU A 169 -11.86 -2.01 -17.36
CA GLU A 169 -11.95 -0.59 -17.64
C GLU A 169 -10.63 -0.04 -18.14
N ASP A 170 -9.57 -0.26 -17.36
CA ASP A 170 -8.28 0.35 -17.62
C ASP A 170 -7.14 -0.48 -17.05
N ILE A 171 -5.94 -0.23 -17.58
CA ILE A 171 -4.67 -0.76 -17.09
C ILE A 171 -3.74 0.42 -16.86
N LEU A 172 -3.44 0.67 -15.60
CA LEU A 172 -2.41 1.66 -15.24
C LEU A 172 -1.07 0.93 -15.18
N GLU A 173 -0.25 1.12 -16.22
CA GLU A 173 1.12 0.61 -16.27
C GLU A 173 2.06 1.51 -15.44
N ASP A 174 3.18 0.96 -14.99
CA ASP A 174 4.19 1.65 -14.15
C ASP A 174 3.63 2.38 -12.93
N THR A 175 2.49 1.92 -12.41
CA THR A 175 1.76 2.52 -11.29
C THR A 175 1.86 1.60 -10.06
N PRO A 176 2.64 1.96 -9.04
CA PRO A 176 2.81 1.14 -7.86
C PRO A 176 1.57 1.17 -6.93
N TYR A 177 1.48 0.19 -6.05
CA TYR A 177 0.39 0.08 -5.09
C TYR A 177 0.57 1.07 -3.93
N LEU A 178 -0.39 1.99 -3.76
CA LEU A 178 -0.42 2.95 -2.65
C LEU A 178 -1.27 2.40 -1.49
N LYS A 179 -0.69 2.32 -0.29
CA LYS A 179 -1.41 2.00 0.95
C LYS A 179 -1.10 3.02 2.03
N LYS A 180 -2.14 3.52 2.71
CA LYS A 180 -1.95 4.31 3.93
C LYS A 180 -1.65 3.37 5.09
N ILE A 181 -0.56 3.61 5.82
CA ILE A 181 -0.14 2.82 6.97
C ILE A 181 -0.01 3.75 8.17
N LYS A 182 -0.53 3.31 9.32
CA LYS A 182 -0.39 4.03 10.58
C LYS A 182 0.82 3.49 11.34
N PHE A 183 1.81 4.35 11.55
CA PHE A 183 3.02 4.08 12.33
C PHE A 183 2.91 4.73 13.70
N TYR A 184 3.50 4.11 14.71
CA TYR A 184 3.47 4.61 16.08
C TYR A 184 4.88 4.93 16.55
N TYR A 185 5.05 6.06 17.25
CA TYR A 185 6.35 6.48 17.76
C TYR A 185 6.23 7.06 19.18
N PRO A 186 7.22 6.86 20.06
CA PRO A 186 7.31 7.53 21.34
C PRO A 186 7.56 9.03 21.18
N ASP A 187 7.05 9.85 22.09
CA ASP A 187 7.52 11.22 22.24
C ASP A 187 8.93 11.28 22.87
N LYS A 188 9.61 12.42 22.76
CA LYS A 188 10.94 12.64 23.35
C LYS A 188 10.96 12.65 24.88
N ASN A 189 9.81 12.87 25.51
CA ASN A 189 9.69 12.96 26.97
C ASN A 189 9.37 11.59 27.60
N LEU A 190 9.21 10.55 26.77
CA LEU A 190 8.86 9.18 27.14
C LEU A 190 7.52 9.05 27.89
N ASN A 191 6.57 9.95 27.59
CA ASN A 191 5.29 9.99 28.29
C ASN A 191 4.11 9.53 27.43
N THR A 192 4.23 9.60 26.11
CA THR A 192 3.14 9.29 25.18
C THR A 192 3.61 8.55 23.92
N ILE A 193 2.67 7.84 23.27
CA ILE A 193 2.86 7.27 21.93
C ILE A 193 1.96 8.04 20.96
N TRP A 194 2.52 8.38 19.82
CA TRP A 194 1.87 9.15 18.77
C TRP A 194 1.71 8.30 17.51
N SER A 195 0.51 8.33 16.92
CA SER A 195 0.22 7.61 15.68
C SER A 195 0.26 8.53 14.45
N VAL A 196 0.93 8.10 13.39
CA VAL A 196 1.23 8.88 12.19
C VAL A 196 0.77 8.08 10.98
N GLU A 197 -0.19 8.60 10.22
CA GLU A 197 -0.63 7.95 8.99
C GLU A 197 0.20 8.44 7.80
N LYS A 198 0.88 7.51 7.12
CA LYS A 198 1.75 7.81 5.97
C LYS A 198 1.29 7.06 4.71
N PRO A 199 1.26 7.71 3.54
CA PRO A 199 1.08 7.02 2.27
C PRO A 199 2.37 6.26 1.93
N ILE A 200 2.27 4.95 1.82
CA ILE A 200 3.37 4.05 1.49
C ILE A 200 3.15 3.48 0.09
N ILE A 201 4.19 3.51 -0.71
CA ILE A 201 4.21 3.00 -2.08
C ILE A 201 4.90 1.64 -2.08
N PHE A 202 4.29 0.66 -2.75
CA PHE A 202 4.86 -0.65 -2.99
C PHE A 202 4.89 -0.96 -4.50
N ASN A 203 6.09 -1.08 -5.05
CA ASN A 203 6.32 -1.66 -6.37
C ASN A 203 6.16 -3.19 -6.31
N THR A 204 6.01 -3.85 -7.44
CA THR A 204 6.05 -5.32 -7.51
C THR A 204 7.37 -5.83 -6.90
N ASN A 205 7.27 -6.87 -6.08
CA ASN A 205 8.37 -7.47 -5.29
C ASN A 205 8.90 -6.66 -4.10
N ASP A 206 8.37 -5.47 -3.81
CA ASP A 206 8.79 -4.75 -2.60
C ASP A 206 8.50 -5.55 -1.33
N ASP A 207 9.54 -5.74 -0.51
CA ASP A 207 9.49 -6.37 0.80
C ASP A 207 9.00 -5.36 1.87
N PRO A 208 7.87 -5.64 2.55
CA PRO A 208 7.40 -4.83 3.66
C PRO A 208 8.45 -4.58 4.76
N SER A 209 9.37 -5.52 5.00
CA SER A 209 10.40 -5.38 6.03
C SER A 209 11.32 -4.18 5.79
N ILE A 210 11.70 -3.94 4.53
CA ILE A 210 12.58 -2.82 4.13
C ILE A 210 11.85 -1.49 4.32
N VAL A 211 10.58 -1.44 3.91
CA VAL A 211 9.73 -0.27 4.07
C VAL A 211 9.57 0.07 5.55
N PHE A 212 9.24 -0.93 6.38
CA PHE A 212 9.07 -0.73 7.82
C PHE A 212 10.38 -0.31 8.49
N SER A 213 11.52 -0.87 8.07
CA SER A 213 12.85 -0.47 8.55
C SER A 213 13.08 1.03 8.33
N LYS A 214 12.86 1.51 7.11
CA LYS A 214 13.00 2.93 6.77
C LYS A 214 12.07 3.83 7.59
N GLU A 215 10.81 3.43 7.75
CA GLU A 215 9.83 4.21 8.51
C GLU A 215 10.11 4.19 10.02
N PHE A 216 10.65 3.10 10.55
CA PHE A 216 11.06 3.01 11.95
C PHE A 216 12.35 3.77 12.25
N GLU A 217 13.26 3.87 11.28
CA GLU A 217 14.47 4.68 11.39
C GLU A 217 14.15 6.18 11.30
N SER A 218 13.11 6.55 10.55
CA SER A 218 12.73 7.95 10.32
C SER A 218 11.44 8.34 11.08
N SER A 219 11.60 8.91 12.27
CA SER A 219 10.48 9.49 13.02
C SER A 219 10.11 10.89 12.53
N PRO A 220 8.83 11.29 12.67
CA PRO A 220 8.46 12.70 12.55
C PRO A 220 9.14 13.57 13.60
N LYS A 221 9.26 14.87 13.31
CA LYS A 221 9.83 15.84 14.25
C LYS A 221 9.12 15.79 15.60
N GLY A 222 9.90 15.74 16.68
CA GLY A 222 9.40 15.72 18.05
C GLY A 222 9.15 14.31 18.59
N LEU A 223 9.21 13.29 17.73
CA LEU A 223 9.09 11.88 18.10
C LEU A 223 10.45 11.18 17.99
N LEU A 224 10.60 10.07 18.70
CA LEU A 224 11.82 9.25 18.70
C LEU A 224 11.76 8.18 17.59
N PRO A 225 12.86 7.96 16.85
CA PRO A 225 12.96 6.85 15.92
C PRO A 225 12.99 5.54 16.73
N LEU A 226 12.39 4.48 16.19
CA LEU A 226 12.33 3.18 16.86
C LEU A 226 13.62 2.40 16.70
N ILE A 227 14.26 2.52 15.53
CA ILE A 227 15.52 1.86 15.20
C ILE A 227 16.56 2.88 14.74
N ASN A 228 17.82 2.46 14.65
CA ASN A 228 18.91 3.26 14.07
C ASN A 228 19.41 2.61 12.77
N ARG A 229 20.27 3.32 12.03
CA ARG A 229 20.86 2.87 10.76
C ARG A 229 21.62 1.53 10.81
N ASN A 230 22.01 1.06 12.00
CA ASN A 230 22.72 -0.21 12.18
C ASN A 230 21.75 -1.37 12.47
N THR A 231 20.52 -1.08 12.86
CA THR A 231 19.53 -2.11 13.16
C THR A 231 18.95 -2.66 11.87
N VAL A 232 18.91 -3.98 11.77
CA VAL A 232 18.25 -4.68 10.66
C VAL A 232 16.98 -5.35 11.17
N ILE A 233 15.91 -5.30 10.37
CA ILE A 233 14.77 -6.21 10.54
C ILE A 233 15.15 -7.50 9.82
N ASN A 234 15.55 -8.53 10.56
CA ASN A 234 15.99 -9.82 10.02
C ASN A 234 14.85 -10.51 9.27
N LYS A 235 13.63 -10.43 9.82
CA LYS A 235 12.47 -11.08 9.24
C LYS A 235 11.17 -10.42 9.71
N MET A 236 10.23 -10.31 8.80
CA MET A 236 8.84 -9.98 9.06
C MET A 236 7.97 -11.03 8.39
N ASN A 237 7.03 -11.63 9.13
CA ASN A 237 6.22 -12.72 8.60
C ASN A 237 4.81 -12.70 9.17
N TYR A 238 3.83 -12.91 8.29
CA TYR A 238 2.44 -13.12 8.66
C TYR A 238 2.05 -14.59 8.47
N ASN A 239 1.49 -15.19 9.53
CA ASN A 239 0.96 -16.53 9.52
C ASN A 239 -0.57 -16.49 9.46
N LEU A 240 -1.12 -16.91 8.33
CA LEU A 240 -2.56 -16.94 8.09
C LEU A 240 -3.31 -17.92 9.00
N ASN A 241 -2.71 -19.06 9.37
CA ASN A 241 -3.41 -20.14 10.07
C ASN A 241 -3.84 -19.76 11.49
N ASN A 242 -3.05 -18.94 12.17
CA ASN A 242 -3.31 -18.46 13.52
C ASN A 242 -3.46 -16.93 13.58
N ASN A 243 -3.56 -16.28 12.41
CA ASN A 243 -3.62 -14.83 12.27
C ASN A 243 -2.53 -14.12 13.08
N SER A 244 -1.29 -14.63 13.08
CA SER A 244 -0.20 -14.08 13.89
C SER A 244 0.87 -13.39 13.05
N VAL A 245 1.51 -12.37 13.62
CA VAL A 245 2.59 -11.60 13.00
C VAL A 245 3.84 -11.73 13.85
N SER A 246 4.98 -11.96 13.20
CA SER A 246 6.29 -11.93 13.85
C SER A 246 7.19 -10.91 13.18
N ILE A 247 7.91 -10.13 13.99
CA ILE A 247 9.03 -9.30 13.55
C ILE A 247 10.28 -9.64 14.38
N ASP A 248 11.40 -9.83 13.70
CA ASP A 248 12.70 -10.13 14.31
C ASP A 248 13.72 -9.05 13.96
N PHE A 249 14.44 -8.57 14.97
CA PHE A 249 15.47 -7.54 14.84
C PHE A 249 16.87 -8.12 15.04
N SER A 250 17.86 -7.49 14.40
CA SER A 250 19.27 -7.79 14.65
C SER A 250 19.68 -7.39 16.07
N LYS A 251 20.73 -8.04 16.58
CA LYS A 251 21.30 -7.75 17.90
C LYS A 251 21.70 -6.28 18.10
N ASP A 252 21.97 -5.51 17.04
CA ASP A 252 22.31 -4.09 17.10
C ASP A 252 21.24 -3.22 17.77
N ILE A 253 19.98 -3.67 17.79
CA ILE A 253 18.89 -2.96 18.47
C ILE A 253 19.15 -2.82 19.99
N LEU A 254 19.97 -3.69 20.57
CA LEU A 254 20.36 -3.64 21.99
C LEU A 254 21.14 -2.36 22.33
N LEU A 255 21.82 -1.74 21.36
CA LEU A 255 22.48 -0.45 21.55
C LEU A 255 21.48 0.68 21.85
N ASN A 256 20.23 0.54 21.38
CA ASN A 256 19.17 1.51 21.62
C ASN A 256 18.34 1.18 22.88
N LEU A 257 18.07 -0.11 23.13
CA LEU A 257 17.10 -0.54 24.15
C LEU A 257 17.71 -0.75 25.55
N ASN A 258 18.99 -1.08 25.70
CA ASN A 258 19.49 -1.54 27.01
C ASN A 258 19.49 -0.51 28.15
N ASN A 259 19.34 0.79 27.87
CA ASN A 259 19.65 1.84 28.83
C ASN A 259 18.43 2.54 29.47
N ASN A 260 17.20 2.30 28.99
CA ASN A 260 16.01 2.99 29.51
C ASN A 260 14.75 2.10 29.44
N SER A 261 14.24 1.67 30.60
CA SER A 261 13.07 0.79 30.72
C SER A 261 11.77 1.39 30.21
N GLU A 262 11.60 2.71 30.34
CA GLU A 262 10.43 3.43 29.82
C GLU A 262 10.44 3.43 28.29
N TYR A 263 11.59 3.79 27.70
CA TYR A 263 11.75 3.75 26.24
C TYR A 263 11.54 2.34 25.69
N ASN A 264 12.03 1.30 26.34
CA ASN A 264 11.80 -0.09 25.92
C ASN A 264 10.33 -0.47 25.87
N THR A 265 9.59 -0.02 26.88
CA THR A 265 8.15 -0.21 26.92
C THR A 265 7.49 0.51 25.75
N LEU A 266 7.80 1.79 25.53
CA LEU A 266 7.21 2.57 24.43
C LEU A 266 7.61 2.06 23.05
N PHE A 267 8.84 1.60 22.87
CA PHE A 267 9.31 0.94 21.66
C PHE A 267 8.47 -0.32 21.36
N TYR A 268 8.34 -1.20 22.36
CA TYR A 268 7.56 -2.43 22.21
C TYR A 268 6.13 -2.12 21.77
N TYR A 269 5.47 -1.18 22.44
CA TYR A 269 4.09 -0.81 22.12
C TYR A 269 3.96 -0.06 20.79
N SER A 270 4.98 0.69 20.37
CA SER A 270 5.00 1.34 19.06
C SER A 270 5.09 0.32 17.92
N ILE A 271 5.97 -0.68 18.03
CA ILE A 271 6.05 -1.78 17.08
C ILE A 271 4.75 -2.60 17.10
N TYR A 272 4.28 -2.98 18.30
CA TYR A 272 3.05 -3.73 18.47
C TYR A 272 1.86 -3.02 17.81
N ASN A 273 1.62 -1.74 18.11
CA ASN A 273 0.47 -1.02 17.56
C ASN A 273 0.59 -0.81 16.04
N THR A 274 1.80 -0.59 15.52
CA THR A 274 2.03 -0.50 14.06
C THR A 274 1.66 -1.81 13.37
N LEU A 275 2.14 -2.95 13.89
CA LEU A 275 1.84 -4.27 13.33
C LEU A 275 0.37 -4.65 13.51
N LYS A 276 -0.21 -4.30 14.67
CA LYS A 276 -1.62 -4.53 14.97
C LYS A 276 -2.50 -3.84 13.96
N ASP A 277 -2.27 -2.58 13.68
CA ASP A 277 -3.10 -1.85 12.73
C ASP A 277 -2.84 -2.29 11.29
N PHE A 278 -1.58 -2.56 10.93
CA PHE A 278 -1.24 -2.97 9.58
C PHE A 278 -1.81 -4.35 9.22
N TYR A 279 -1.75 -5.32 10.15
CA TYR A 279 -2.22 -6.71 9.98
C TYR A 279 -3.55 -7.01 10.68
N ASN A 280 -4.21 -6.01 11.27
CA ASN A 280 -5.47 -6.10 12.03
C ASN A 280 -5.57 -7.42 12.84
N THR A 281 -4.60 -7.59 13.74
CA THR A 281 -4.47 -8.73 14.67
C THR A 281 -3.78 -8.32 15.96
N ASP A 282 -4.17 -8.94 17.08
CA ASP A 282 -3.50 -8.78 18.38
C ASP A 282 -2.39 -9.83 18.61
N ASN A 283 -2.28 -10.85 17.76
CA ASN A 283 -1.32 -11.94 17.91
C ASN A 283 0.06 -11.55 17.34
N ILE A 284 0.80 -10.71 18.07
CA ILE A 284 2.08 -10.15 17.61
C ILE A 284 3.24 -10.66 18.47
N SER A 285 4.26 -11.20 17.81
CA SER A 285 5.55 -11.55 18.41
C SER A 285 6.66 -10.63 17.93
N ILE A 286 7.45 -10.16 18.88
CA ILE A 286 8.63 -9.30 18.64
C ILE A 286 9.83 -10.02 19.25
N SER A 287 10.88 -10.22 18.45
CA SER A 287 12.09 -10.92 18.85
C SER A 287 13.37 -10.20 18.44
N ILE A 288 14.48 -10.59 19.07
CA ILE A 288 15.84 -10.17 18.74
C ILE A 288 16.64 -11.45 18.54
N GLU A 289 17.18 -11.67 17.35
CA GLU A 289 17.89 -12.92 17.00
C GLU A 289 17.06 -14.18 17.35
N GLY A 290 15.75 -14.14 17.09
CA GLY A 290 14.80 -15.21 17.39
C GLY A 290 14.40 -15.34 18.87
N MET A 291 15.02 -14.59 19.79
CA MET A 291 14.64 -14.59 21.21
C MET A 291 13.51 -13.59 21.47
N PRO A 292 12.39 -13.98 22.12
CA PRO A 292 11.31 -13.06 22.46
C PRO A 292 11.80 -11.85 23.26
N ILE A 293 11.48 -10.63 22.82
CA ILE A 293 12.02 -9.39 23.40
C ILE A 293 11.69 -9.23 24.90
N LYS A 294 10.55 -9.77 25.34
CA LYS A 294 10.13 -9.80 26.75
C LYS A 294 11.03 -10.65 27.67
N LYS A 295 11.85 -11.54 27.10
CA LYS A 295 12.88 -12.26 27.85
C LYS A 295 14.15 -11.43 28.01
N THR A 296 14.39 -10.50 27.10
CA THR A 296 15.56 -9.62 27.10
C THR A 296 15.35 -8.39 27.98
N PHE A 297 14.12 -7.86 28.03
CA PHE A 297 13.79 -6.66 28.80
C PHE A 297 12.48 -6.80 29.58
N ASN A 298 12.42 -6.13 30.73
CA ASN A 298 11.17 -5.97 31.46
C ASN A 298 10.30 -4.92 30.74
N ILE A 299 9.25 -5.36 30.06
CA ILE A 299 8.26 -4.50 29.42
C ILE A 299 7.10 -4.33 30.39
N SER A 300 6.99 -3.15 30.98
CA SER A 300 5.90 -2.82 31.89
C SER A 300 4.59 -2.62 31.11
N PRO A 301 3.42 -2.92 31.70
CA PRO A 301 2.15 -2.51 31.13
C PRO A 301 2.15 -0.98 30.93
N LEU A 302 1.58 -0.48 29.83
CA LEU A 302 1.32 0.95 29.71
C LEU A 302 0.47 1.40 30.91
N SER A 303 0.88 2.49 31.56
CA SER A 303 0.06 3.09 32.61
C SER A 303 -1.29 3.52 32.02
N HIS A 304 -2.37 3.50 32.80
CA HIS A 304 -3.72 3.84 32.31
C HIS A 304 -3.82 5.28 31.75
N ASN A 305 -2.80 6.13 31.96
CA ASN A 305 -2.74 7.51 31.47
C ASN A 305 -1.95 7.67 30.16
N LEU A 306 -1.29 6.62 29.64
CA LEU A 306 -0.62 6.64 28.34
C LEU A 306 -1.64 6.70 27.21
N THR A 307 -1.98 7.92 26.81
CA THR A 307 -2.92 8.19 25.72
C THR A 307 -2.20 8.01 24.39
N ILE A 308 -2.73 7.13 23.52
CA ILE A 308 -2.32 7.13 22.11
C ILE A 308 -2.86 8.41 21.50
N GLN A 309 -1.98 9.34 21.16
CA GLN A 309 -2.34 10.59 20.52
C GLN A 309 -2.24 10.44 19.00
N ASN A 310 -3.13 11.12 18.26
CA ASN A 310 -2.98 11.18 16.82
C ASN A 310 -1.96 12.26 16.50
N TRP A 311 -0.83 11.85 15.93
CA TRP A 311 0.11 12.79 15.33
C TRP A 311 -0.56 13.38 14.11
N LYS A 312 -1.13 14.55 14.32
CA LYS A 312 -1.45 15.44 13.25
C LYS A 312 -0.36 16.49 13.20
N ILE A 313 -0.14 17.03 12.02
CA ILE A 313 0.56 18.31 11.82
C ILE A 313 -0.33 19.44 12.37
N GLU A 314 -0.85 19.31 13.59
CA GLU A 314 -1.60 20.33 14.34
C GLU A 314 -0.65 21.06 15.33
N ASN A 315 0.48 20.44 15.69
CA ASN A 315 1.48 21.04 16.60
C ASN A 315 2.60 21.83 15.88
N CYS A 316 2.53 21.97 14.56
CA CYS A 316 3.14 23.11 13.90
C CYS A 316 2.11 24.22 13.92
N LYS A 317 2.44 25.38 14.49
CA LYS A 317 1.54 26.53 14.63
C LYS A 317 0.98 27.01 13.27
N TYR A 318 1.52 26.48 12.16
CA TYR A 318 0.94 26.49 10.81
C TYR A 318 1.05 25.10 10.18
N PRO A 319 -0.05 24.47 9.72
CA PRO A 319 0.02 23.16 9.08
C PRO A 319 0.67 23.26 7.70
N PHE A 320 1.63 22.37 7.40
CA PHE A 320 2.28 22.22 6.08
C PHE A 320 1.32 21.71 4.99
N THR A 321 0.11 21.34 5.41
CA THR A 321 -0.99 20.91 4.58
C THR A 321 -2.22 21.75 4.86
N TYR A 322 -3.13 21.83 3.89
CA TYR A 322 -4.41 22.49 4.02
C TYR A 322 -5.51 21.53 3.58
N VAL A 323 -6.50 21.32 4.45
CA VAL A 323 -7.69 20.54 4.11
C VAL A 323 -8.69 21.47 3.43
N VAL A 324 -8.97 21.20 2.15
CA VAL A 324 -9.90 21.97 1.32
C VAL A 324 -11.29 21.96 1.94
N LYS A 325 -11.86 23.14 2.14
CA LYS A 325 -13.21 23.37 2.68
C LYS A 325 -14.22 23.59 1.56
N ASP A 326 -15.50 23.65 1.93
CA ASP A 326 -16.57 24.00 0.98
C ASP A 326 -16.27 25.35 0.32
N ASN A 327 -16.37 25.39 -1.00
CA ASN A 327 -16.16 26.56 -1.86
C ASN A 327 -14.74 27.13 -1.89
N ASP A 328 -13.74 26.41 -1.38
CA ASP A 328 -12.36 26.82 -1.58
C ASP A 328 -11.97 26.72 -3.07
N THR A 329 -11.13 27.66 -3.51
CA THR A 329 -10.44 27.57 -4.81
C THR A 329 -8.93 27.46 -4.57
N LEU A 330 -8.21 26.84 -5.51
CA LEU A 330 -6.75 26.75 -5.39
C LEU A 330 -6.12 28.15 -5.35
N ILE A 331 -6.73 29.13 -6.02
CA ILE A 331 -6.32 30.54 -6.02
C ILE A 331 -6.45 31.13 -4.61
N ASP A 332 -7.59 30.97 -3.94
CA ASP A 332 -7.82 31.58 -2.63
C ASP A 332 -6.96 30.93 -1.55
N ILE A 333 -6.79 29.61 -1.62
CA ILE A 333 -5.84 28.88 -0.78
C ILE A 333 -4.41 29.39 -1.03
N SER A 334 -4.01 29.55 -2.29
CA SER A 334 -2.65 30.00 -2.63
C SER A 334 -2.35 31.42 -2.13
N LYS A 335 -3.34 32.33 -2.23
CA LYS A 335 -3.24 33.70 -1.69
C LYS A 335 -3.10 33.69 -0.18
N LYS A 336 -3.92 32.88 0.52
CA LYS A 336 -3.87 32.72 1.97
C LYS A 336 -2.48 32.32 2.48
N PHE A 337 -1.76 31.49 1.71
CA PHE A 337 -0.42 31.02 2.07
C PHE A 337 0.71 31.72 1.33
N ASN A 338 0.41 32.80 0.60
CA ASN A 338 1.38 33.58 -0.17
C ASN A 338 2.29 32.71 -1.07
N ILE A 339 1.68 31.72 -1.73
CA ILE A 339 2.27 30.85 -2.74
C ILE A 339 1.53 31.04 -4.07
N SER A 340 2.22 30.92 -5.21
CA SER A 340 1.53 30.92 -6.51
C SER A 340 0.65 29.68 -6.63
N TYR A 341 -0.60 29.83 -7.10
CA TYR A 341 -1.50 28.70 -7.37
C TYR A 341 -0.88 27.69 -8.34
N LEU A 342 -0.05 28.11 -9.30
CA LEU A 342 0.66 27.20 -10.22
C LEU A 342 1.70 26.35 -9.49
N LYS A 343 2.42 26.95 -8.54
CA LYS A 343 3.40 26.24 -7.72
C LYS A 343 2.70 25.28 -6.76
N LEU A 344 1.58 25.71 -6.18
CA LEU A 344 0.74 24.88 -5.32
C LEU A 344 0.13 23.70 -6.10
N ALA A 345 -0.37 23.94 -7.31
CA ALA A 345 -0.88 22.90 -8.21
C ALA A 345 0.20 21.86 -8.51
N LYS A 346 1.38 22.32 -8.93
CA LYS A 346 2.52 21.46 -9.25
C LYS A 346 3.01 20.65 -8.04
N LEU A 347 3.02 21.24 -6.84
CA LEU A 347 3.42 20.56 -5.59
C LEU A 347 2.45 19.42 -5.21
N ASN A 348 1.18 19.54 -5.63
CA ASN A 348 0.12 18.58 -5.33
C ASN A 348 -0.28 17.71 -6.53
N ASN A 349 0.49 17.76 -7.61
CA ASN A 349 0.18 17.06 -8.87
C ASN A 349 -1.24 17.37 -9.40
N ILE A 350 -1.72 18.60 -9.24
CA ILE A 350 -3.02 19.06 -9.75
C ILE A 350 -2.85 19.48 -11.21
N GLU A 351 -3.42 18.71 -12.13
CA GLU A 351 -3.37 18.98 -13.57
C GLU A 351 -4.27 20.17 -13.97
N ASN A 352 -5.46 20.26 -13.39
CA ASN A 352 -6.39 21.38 -13.60
C ASN A 352 -6.59 22.18 -12.30
N PRO A 353 -5.98 23.36 -12.16
CA PRO A 353 -6.07 24.21 -10.96
C PRO A 353 -7.48 24.64 -10.55
N ASN A 354 -8.48 24.50 -11.44
CA ASN A 354 -9.87 24.82 -11.16
C ASN A 354 -10.65 23.68 -10.49
N ILE A 355 -10.03 22.50 -10.35
CA ILE A 355 -10.68 21.31 -9.80
C ILE A 355 -9.90 20.89 -8.54
N ILE A 356 -10.45 21.24 -7.38
CA ILE A 356 -10.01 20.73 -6.07
C ILE A 356 -11.24 20.22 -5.31
N ASN A 357 -11.10 19.13 -4.57
CA ASN A 357 -12.21 18.47 -3.91
C ASN A 357 -12.29 18.84 -2.43
N LYS A 358 -13.51 18.97 -1.90
CA LYS A 358 -13.71 19.10 -0.45
C LYS A 358 -13.02 17.94 0.30
N HIS A 359 -12.35 18.27 1.39
CA HIS A 359 -11.53 17.36 2.22
C HIS A 359 -10.25 16.86 1.55
N GLU A 360 -9.94 17.30 0.33
CA GLU A 360 -8.62 17.09 -0.26
C GLU A 360 -7.55 17.76 0.59
N VAL A 361 -6.40 17.10 0.74
CA VAL A 361 -5.31 17.61 1.58
C VAL A 361 -4.22 18.13 0.66
N LEU A 362 -4.11 19.44 0.57
CA LEU A 362 -3.08 20.11 -0.23
C LEU A 362 -1.82 20.30 0.59
N GLN A 363 -0.70 19.81 0.11
CA GLN A 363 0.63 20.17 0.55
C GLN A 363 0.92 21.63 0.16
N ILE A 364 1.05 22.51 1.16
CA ILE A 364 1.36 23.93 0.95
C ILE A 364 2.87 24.15 0.81
N TYR A 365 3.67 23.35 1.54
CA TYR A 365 5.13 23.40 1.52
C TYR A 365 5.72 22.00 1.42
N SER A 366 6.77 21.85 0.60
CA SER A 366 7.50 20.57 0.45
C SER A 366 8.17 20.19 1.77
N SER A 367 7.67 19.16 2.46
CA SER A 367 8.29 18.52 3.64
C SER A 367 8.92 19.47 4.67
N GLY A 368 8.24 20.59 4.96
CA GLY A 368 8.74 21.61 5.87
C GLY A 368 9.99 22.33 5.38
N ILE A 369 10.13 22.58 4.08
CA ILE A 369 11.21 23.40 3.50
C ILE A 369 10.60 24.67 2.91
N TYR A 370 11.02 25.81 3.44
CA TYR A 370 10.79 27.15 2.90
C TYR A 370 11.96 27.55 2.00
N LEU A 371 11.70 28.24 0.89
CA LEU A 371 12.74 28.80 0.05
C LEU A 371 12.79 30.30 0.30
N LEU A 372 13.94 30.79 0.79
CA LEU A 372 14.13 32.23 1.00
C LEU A 372 13.83 33.00 -0.28
N LYS A 373 13.09 34.08 -0.14
CA LYS A 373 12.83 35.08 -1.16
C LYS A 373 13.67 36.31 -0.86
N GLU A 374 13.77 37.18 -1.86
CA GLU A 374 14.40 38.47 -1.69
C GLU A 374 13.61 39.32 -0.69
N GLY A 375 14.31 39.85 0.32
CA GLY A 375 13.72 40.63 1.41
C GLY A 375 13.25 39.82 2.61
N ASP A 376 13.28 38.48 2.57
CA ASP A 376 12.87 37.67 3.73
C ASP A 376 13.85 37.78 4.90
N SER A 377 13.31 37.84 6.12
CA SER A 377 14.09 37.69 7.36
C SER A 377 13.72 36.41 8.12
N LEU A 378 14.68 35.86 8.90
CA LEU A 378 14.39 34.74 9.80
C LEU A 378 13.30 35.08 10.82
N LYS A 379 13.17 36.35 11.22
CA LYS A 379 12.12 36.81 12.14
C LYS A 379 10.73 36.69 11.53
N GLU A 380 10.55 37.09 10.28
CA GLU A 380 9.27 36.98 9.58
C GLU A 380 8.93 35.53 9.27
N ILE A 381 9.91 34.73 8.85
CA ILE A 381 9.74 33.29 8.63
C ILE A 381 9.37 32.60 9.95
N ALA A 382 10.08 32.89 11.04
CA ALA A 382 9.78 32.38 12.39
C ALA A 382 8.34 32.71 12.78
N SER A 383 7.94 33.98 12.64
CA SER A 383 6.58 34.42 12.98
C SER A 383 5.51 33.75 12.10
N MET A 384 5.78 33.62 10.80
CA MET A 384 4.87 33.05 9.81
C MET A 384 4.65 31.55 10.01
N PHE A 385 5.61 30.84 10.61
CA PHE A 385 5.52 29.41 10.91
C PHE A 385 5.37 29.12 12.41
N GLY A 386 5.29 30.19 13.21
CA GLY A 386 5.14 30.13 14.66
C GLY A 386 6.26 29.38 15.38
N LEU A 387 7.48 29.50 14.85
CA LEU A 387 8.73 29.04 15.44
C LEU A 387 9.41 30.23 16.15
N SER A 388 10.34 29.96 17.06
CA SER A 388 11.30 30.97 17.47
C SER A 388 12.44 31.10 16.45
N ILE A 389 13.12 32.25 16.43
CA ILE A 389 14.30 32.45 15.57
C ILE A 389 15.40 31.43 15.93
N GLU A 390 15.56 31.15 17.23
CA GLU A 390 16.51 30.18 17.76
C GLU A 390 16.22 28.76 17.26
N GLU A 391 14.95 28.38 17.20
CA GLU A 391 14.53 27.09 16.63
C GLU A 391 14.87 27.00 15.14
N LEU A 392 14.58 28.03 14.35
CA LEU A 392 14.94 28.05 12.93
C LEU A 392 16.45 27.97 12.69
N ILE A 393 17.24 28.70 13.47
CA ILE A 393 18.69 28.66 13.43
C ILE A 393 19.19 27.24 13.72
N LYS A 394 18.64 26.61 14.77
CA LYS A 394 19.04 25.27 15.21
C LYS A 394 18.66 24.18 14.21
N ILE A 395 17.46 24.22 13.63
CA ILE A 395 17.01 23.23 12.64
C ILE A 395 17.88 23.26 11.38
N ASN A 396 18.39 24.44 11.02
CA ASN A 396 19.13 24.67 9.78
C ASN A 396 20.64 24.76 9.97
N ASN A 397 21.14 24.58 11.20
CA ASN A 397 22.55 24.74 11.54
C ASN A 397 23.14 26.08 11.05
N ILE A 398 22.38 27.18 11.19
CA ILE A 398 22.78 28.51 10.70
C ILE A 398 23.71 29.16 11.73
N SER A 399 25.01 29.09 11.51
CA SER A 399 26.01 29.73 12.38
C SER A 399 26.34 31.17 11.96
N ASN A 400 26.08 31.54 10.70
CA ASN A 400 26.26 32.89 10.17
C ASN A 400 25.01 33.31 9.38
N LEU A 401 24.47 34.51 9.65
CA LEU A 401 23.30 35.06 8.97
C LEU A 401 23.58 35.49 7.52
N ASP A 402 24.84 35.69 7.12
CA ASP A 402 25.22 36.05 5.73
C ASP A 402 24.91 34.94 4.72
N VAL A 403 24.61 33.73 5.19
CA VAL A 403 24.20 32.60 4.35
C VAL A 403 22.75 32.70 3.89
N LEU A 404 21.94 33.58 4.49
CA LEU A 404 20.52 33.77 4.21
C LEU A 404 20.30 34.53 2.89
N LYS A 405 20.57 33.86 1.78
CA LYS A 405 20.37 34.40 0.43
C LYS A 405 19.08 33.85 -0.20
N PRO A 406 18.43 34.62 -1.08
CA PRO A 406 17.30 34.13 -1.87
C PRO A 406 17.63 32.80 -2.55
N GLY A 407 16.69 31.85 -2.51
CA GLY A 407 16.86 30.48 -2.98
C GLY A 407 17.39 29.50 -1.94
N LEU A 408 17.85 29.96 -0.77
CA LEU A 408 18.25 29.07 0.32
C LEU A 408 17.04 28.27 0.84
N LYS A 409 17.23 26.96 1.00
CA LYS A 409 16.25 26.05 1.61
C LYS A 409 16.35 26.09 3.13
N ILE A 410 15.30 26.59 3.78
CA ILE A 410 15.12 26.62 5.24
C ILE A 410 14.15 25.53 5.65
N ARG A 411 14.65 24.58 6.43
CA ARG A 411 13.88 23.56 7.13
C ARG A 411 13.10 24.21 8.28
N LEU A 412 11.79 23.99 8.30
CA LEU A 412 10.81 24.51 9.25
C LEU A 412 10.40 23.45 10.27
N CYS A 413 10.61 22.16 9.95
CA CYS A 413 10.41 21.05 10.88
C CYS A 413 11.65 20.17 10.96
#